data_AF-A0A969E0D2-F1
#
_entry.id   AF-A0A969E0D2-F1
#
_cell.length_a   1.000
_cell.length_b   1.000
_cell.length_c   1.000
_cell.angle_alpha   90.00
_cell.angle_beta   90.00
_cell.angle_gamma   90.00
#
_symmetry.space_group_name_H-M   'P 1'
#
loop_
_entity.id
_entity.type
_entity.pdbx_description
1 polymer ?
#
loop_
_entity_poly.entity_id
_entity_poly.type
_entity_poly.pdbx_seq_one_letter_code
_entity_poly.pdbx_strand_id
1 'polypeptide(L)'
;MEVLVMEEVQRQLKALPARTIEYIQPAQVRAYALNRLPALYATSEEGARKQKLRAKMNLQDKITAAVHQGFSAVQQDPLRRMTHHSLSVNETQAQSALHDLQELLQRPDLSWENVVRITERALVETRSGKVTWQRISDTDYEMDWDSGEVYRR
;
A
#
# COMPACT_ATOMS: atom_id res chain seq x y z
N MET A 1 -18.68 7.78 -10.87
CA MET A 1 -17.64 8.83 -10.95
C MET A 1 -16.39 8.31 -11.65
N GLU A 2 -15.81 7.23 -11.12
CA GLU A 2 -14.56 6.63 -11.63
C GLU A 2 -14.55 6.38 -13.13
N VAL A 3 -15.59 5.76 -13.68
CA VAL A 3 -15.70 5.49 -15.13
C VAL A 3 -15.57 6.78 -15.97
N LEU A 4 -16.22 7.87 -15.55
CA LEU A 4 -16.18 9.14 -16.28
C LEU A 4 -14.79 9.79 -16.22
N VAL A 5 -14.13 9.69 -15.07
CA VAL A 5 -12.75 10.17 -14.92
C VAL A 5 -11.79 9.34 -15.76
N MET A 6 -11.96 8.01 -15.82
CA MET A 6 -11.15 7.15 -16.67
C MET A 6 -11.32 7.48 -18.16
N GLU A 7 -12.57 7.63 -18.62
CA GLU A 7 -12.90 8.04 -19.99
C GLU A 7 -12.22 9.39 -20.31
N GLU A 8 -12.30 10.36 -19.40
CA GLU A 8 -11.69 11.69 -19.57
C GLU A 8 -10.16 11.66 -19.60
N VAL A 9 -9.54 10.90 -18.70
CA VAL A 9 -8.08 10.73 -18.64
C VAL A 9 -7.58 10.09 -19.94
N GLN A 10 -8.25 9.05 -20.45
CA GLN A 10 -7.92 8.45 -21.74
C GLN A 10 -8.09 9.44 -22.90
N ARG A 11 -9.16 10.25 -22.89
CA ARG A 11 -9.40 11.26 -23.92
C ARG A 11 -8.28 12.30 -23.96
N GLN A 12 -7.89 12.83 -22.80
CA GLN A 12 -6.83 13.83 -22.71
C GLN A 12 -5.44 13.22 -22.98
N LEU A 13 -5.17 11.99 -22.54
CA LEU A 13 -3.93 11.27 -22.88
C LEU A 13 -3.72 11.13 -24.38
N LYS A 14 -4.77 10.76 -25.13
CA LYS A 14 -4.71 10.64 -26.59
C LYS A 14 -4.41 11.98 -27.29
N ALA A 15 -4.71 13.09 -26.65
CA ALA A 15 -4.44 14.43 -27.19
C ALA A 15 -3.02 14.94 -26.87
N LEU A 16 -2.27 14.26 -25.99
CA LEU A 16 -0.92 14.66 -25.60
C LEU A 16 0.15 14.11 -26.57
N PRO A 17 1.28 14.82 -26.72
CA PRO A 17 2.41 14.34 -27.52
C PRO A 17 3.09 13.13 -26.85
N ALA A 18 3.58 12.19 -27.67
CA ALA A 18 4.13 10.91 -27.22
C ALA A 18 5.26 11.04 -26.19
N ARG A 19 6.10 12.08 -26.28
CA ARG A 19 7.21 12.35 -25.35
C ARG A 19 6.73 12.61 -23.91
N THR A 20 5.53 13.18 -23.75
CA THR A 20 4.98 13.50 -22.44
C THR A 20 4.27 12.30 -21.83
N ILE A 21 3.71 11.41 -22.67
CA ILE A 21 2.99 10.20 -22.23
C ILE A 21 3.91 9.25 -21.47
N GLU A 22 5.18 9.14 -21.86
CA GLU A 22 6.17 8.22 -21.26
C GLU A 22 6.35 8.45 -19.75
N TYR A 23 6.23 9.70 -19.29
CA TYR A 23 6.45 10.08 -17.90
C TYR A 23 5.16 10.20 -17.07
N ILE A 24 3.99 10.09 -17.70
CA ILE A 24 2.71 10.22 -17.00
C ILE A 24 2.18 8.84 -16.64
N GLN A 25 2.03 8.57 -15.34
CA GLN A 25 1.29 7.40 -14.86
C GLN A 25 -0.22 7.73 -14.79
N PRO A 26 -1.08 7.11 -15.64
CA PRO A 26 -2.51 7.46 -15.69
C PRO A 26 -3.26 7.21 -14.37
N ALA A 27 -2.79 6.24 -13.58
CA ALA A 27 -3.34 5.92 -12.27
C ALA A 27 -3.18 7.10 -11.28
N GLN A 28 -2.06 7.82 -11.33
CA GLN A 28 -1.83 8.98 -10.47
C GLN A 28 -2.75 10.15 -10.85
N VAL A 29 -2.91 10.40 -12.15
CA VAL A 29 -3.84 11.43 -12.65
C VAL A 29 -5.27 11.13 -12.23
N ARG A 30 -5.70 9.86 -12.37
CA ARG A 30 -7.01 9.39 -11.89
C ARG A 30 -7.17 9.63 -10.39
N ALA A 31 -6.19 9.22 -9.58
CA ALA A 31 -6.23 9.39 -8.13
C ALA A 31 -6.31 10.87 -7.74
N TYR A 32 -5.48 11.71 -8.36
CA TYR A 32 -5.50 13.15 -8.16
C TYR A 32 -6.87 13.76 -8.46
N ALA A 33 -7.47 13.41 -9.60
CA ALA A 33 -8.77 13.91 -10.01
C ALA A 33 -9.89 13.41 -9.08
N LEU A 34 -9.91 12.10 -8.76
CA LEU A 34 -10.94 11.51 -7.90
C LEU A 34 -10.95 12.10 -6.48
N ASN A 35 -9.77 12.40 -5.93
CA ASN A 35 -9.63 13.01 -4.61
C ASN A 35 -10.18 14.45 -4.53
N ARG A 36 -10.51 15.06 -5.67
CA ARG A 36 -11.00 16.45 -5.77
C ARG A 36 -12.42 16.55 -6.33
N LEU A 37 -13.04 15.42 -6.65
CA LEU A 37 -14.36 15.37 -7.25
C LEU A 37 -15.36 14.80 -6.24
N PRO A 38 -16.63 15.21 -6.28
CA PRO A 38 -17.64 14.65 -5.39
C PRO A 38 -17.80 13.14 -5.64
N ALA A 39 -17.84 12.38 -4.56
CA ALA A 39 -18.10 10.95 -4.62
C ALA A 39 -19.53 10.69 -5.10
N LEU A 40 -19.68 9.81 -6.09
CA LEU A 40 -20.98 9.42 -6.64
C LEU A 40 -21.14 7.90 -6.55
N TYR A 41 -21.30 7.42 -5.33
CA TYR A 41 -21.60 6.02 -5.05
C TYR A 41 -23.11 5.75 -5.18
N ALA A 42 -23.43 4.50 -5.53
CA ALA A 42 -24.79 4.01 -5.60
C ALA A 42 -24.81 2.53 -5.18
N THR A 43 -25.85 2.14 -4.46
CA THR A 43 -26.08 0.75 -4.00
C THR A 43 -26.95 -0.05 -4.96
N SER A 44 -27.47 0.58 -6.02
CA SER A 44 -28.27 -0.06 -7.07
C SER A 44 -27.82 0.40 -8.46
N GLU A 45 -28.07 -0.44 -9.46
CA GLU A 45 -27.73 -0.14 -10.86
C GLU A 45 -28.50 1.09 -11.39
N GLU A 46 -29.79 1.20 -11.07
CA GLU A 46 -30.58 2.38 -11.43
C GLU A 46 -30.04 3.67 -10.79
N GLY A 47 -29.64 3.59 -9.52
CA GLY A 47 -28.98 4.68 -8.80
C GLY A 47 -27.67 5.08 -9.47
N ALA A 48 -26.86 4.10 -9.89
CA ALA A 48 -25.62 4.34 -10.61
C ALA A 48 -25.87 5.04 -11.95
N ARG A 49 -26.90 4.63 -12.69
CA ARG A 49 -27.30 5.28 -13.95
C ARG A 49 -27.73 6.73 -13.74
N LYS A 50 -28.55 7.00 -12.73
CA LYS A 50 -28.99 8.36 -12.37
C LYS A 50 -27.82 9.24 -11.98
N GLN A 51 -26.89 8.73 -11.17
CA GLN A 51 -25.68 9.45 -10.78
C GLN A 51 -24.75 9.71 -11.98
N LYS A 52 -24.62 8.75 -12.90
CA LYS A 52 -23.84 8.92 -14.14
C LYS A 52 -24.42 10.03 -15.02
N LEU A 53 -25.74 10.08 -15.18
CA LEU A 53 -26.42 11.15 -15.92
C LEU A 53 -26.22 12.52 -15.25
N ARG A 54 -26.44 12.61 -13.94
CA ARG A 54 -26.21 13.83 -13.18
C ARG A 54 -24.77 14.34 -13.32
N ALA A 55 -23.79 13.44 -13.27
CA ALA A 55 -22.39 13.77 -13.44
C ALA A 55 -22.10 14.34 -14.83
N LYS A 56 -22.63 13.70 -15.88
CA LYS A 56 -22.47 14.18 -17.26
C LYS A 56 -23.08 15.56 -17.49
N MET A 57 -24.22 15.86 -16.85
CA MET A 57 -24.88 17.15 -17.03
C MET A 57 -24.23 18.27 -16.21
N ASN A 58 -23.85 18.00 -14.96
CA ASN A 58 -23.52 19.07 -14.01
C ASN A 58 -22.06 19.10 -13.56
N LEU A 59 -21.30 18.02 -13.80
CA LEU A 59 -19.95 17.86 -13.29
C LEU A 59 -18.92 17.67 -14.40
N GLN A 60 -19.31 17.63 -15.68
CA GLN A 60 -18.40 17.38 -16.78
C GLN A 60 -17.25 18.40 -16.81
N ASP A 61 -17.56 19.70 -16.66
CA ASP A 61 -16.54 20.75 -16.64
C ASP A 61 -15.57 20.58 -15.46
N LYS A 62 -16.10 20.22 -14.28
CA LYS A 62 -15.28 19.95 -13.09
C LYS A 62 -14.39 18.73 -13.29
N ILE A 63 -14.90 17.68 -13.93
CA ILE A 63 -14.15 16.47 -14.27
C ILE A 63 -13.00 16.84 -15.20
N THR A 64 -13.29 17.55 -16.30
CA THR A 64 -12.29 17.97 -17.27
C THR A 64 -11.22 18.86 -16.62
N ALA A 65 -11.61 19.82 -15.79
CA ALA A 65 -10.68 20.69 -15.06
C ALA A 65 -9.81 19.92 -14.06
N ALA A 66 -10.39 19.01 -13.28
CA ALA A 66 -9.66 18.22 -12.30
C ALA A 66 -8.66 17.25 -12.95
N VAL A 67 -9.04 16.64 -14.08
CA VAL A 67 -8.16 15.78 -14.86
C VAL A 67 -7.01 16.58 -15.47
N HIS A 68 -7.30 17.76 -16.03
CA HIS A 68 -6.27 18.65 -16.57
C HIS A 68 -5.27 19.08 -15.49
N GLN A 69 -5.75 19.50 -14.32
CA GLN A 69 -4.91 19.81 -13.17
C GLN A 69 -4.08 18.60 -12.70
N GLY A 70 -4.64 17.39 -12.78
CA GLY A 70 -3.93 16.14 -12.49
C GLY A 70 -2.76 15.90 -13.44
N PHE A 71 -2.92 16.14 -14.73
CA PHE A 71 -1.80 16.08 -15.67
C PHE A 71 -0.72 17.10 -15.34
N SER A 72 -1.08 18.35 -15.07
CA SER A 72 -0.12 19.39 -14.69
C SER A 72 0.62 19.03 -13.39
N ALA A 73 -0.08 18.50 -12.39
CA ALA A 73 0.52 18.12 -11.11
C ALA A 73 1.49 16.93 -11.24
N VAL A 74 1.13 15.92 -12.04
CA VAL A 74 2.02 14.76 -12.28
C VAL A 74 3.23 15.16 -13.14
N GLN A 75 3.07 16.07 -14.10
CA GLN A 75 4.18 16.58 -14.92
C GLN A 75 5.16 17.45 -14.13
N GLN A 76 4.69 18.22 -13.15
CA GLN A 76 5.55 19.08 -12.34
C GLN A 76 6.42 18.29 -11.36
N ASP A 77 6.01 17.08 -10.99
CA ASP A 77 6.74 16.23 -10.05
C ASP A 77 6.99 14.82 -10.62
N PRO A 78 7.77 14.69 -11.71
CA PRO A 78 8.08 13.40 -12.33
C PRO A 78 9.03 12.56 -11.45
N LEU A 79 9.67 13.18 -10.45
CA LEU A 79 10.54 12.53 -9.47
C LEU A 79 9.77 12.07 -8.21
N ARG A 80 8.50 12.43 -8.05
CA ARG A 80 7.52 11.72 -7.21
C ARG A 80 7.22 10.34 -7.79
N ARG A 81 8.25 9.52 -7.96
CA ARG A 81 8.10 8.07 -7.81
C ARG A 81 7.56 7.91 -6.41
N MET A 82 6.24 7.70 -6.32
CA MET A 82 5.55 7.48 -5.07
C MET A 82 6.35 6.44 -4.31
N THR A 83 7.02 6.86 -3.25
CA THR A 83 7.29 5.99 -2.12
C THR A 83 5.90 5.57 -1.66
N HIS A 84 5.38 4.49 -2.25
CA HIS A 84 4.30 3.73 -1.64
C HIS A 84 4.69 3.64 -0.18
N HIS A 85 3.78 4.04 0.72
CA HIS A 85 3.98 3.86 2.14
C HIS A 85 4.26 2.37 2.31
N SER A 86 5.53 2.03 2.42
CA SER A 86 5.94 0.65 2.37
C SER A 86 5.38 0.08 3.65
N LEU A 87 4.44 -0.86 3.54
CA LEU A 87 3.98 -1.64 4.70
C LEU A 87 5.17 -2.36 5.39
N SER A 88 6.35 -2.29 4.77
CA SER A 88 7.66 -2.75 5.21
C SER A 88 8.21 -2.17 6.52
N VAL A 89 7.63 -1.11 7.10
CA VAL A 89 8.05 -0.70 8.48
C VAL A 89 7.92 -1.88 9.45
N ASN A 90 6.97 -2.79 9.21
CA ASN A 90 6.80 -4.00 9.99
C ASN A 90 7.51 -5.23 9.40
N GLU A 91 8.00 -5.20 8.16
CA GLU A 91 8.65 -6.37 7.56
C GLU A 91 10.01 -6.62 8.18
N THR A 92 10.80 -5.58 8.46
CA THR A 92 12.10 -5.70 9.13
C THR A 92 11.94 -6.20 10.56
N GLN A 93 10.98 -5.68 11.31
CA GLN A 93 10.68 -6.14 12.66
C GLN A 93 10.16 -7.59 12.66
N ALA A 94 9.25 -7.93 11.75
CA ALA A 94 8.74 -9.29 11.60
C ALA A 94 9.88 -10.26 11.21
N GLN A 95 10.73 -9.89 10.27
CA GLN A 95 11.87 -10.71 9.84
C GLN A 95 12.89 -10.90 10.97
N SER A 96 13.16 -9.86 11.77
CA SER A 96 13.99 -9.97 12.97
C SER A 96 13.36 -10.92 14.00
N ALA A 97 12.07 -10.76 14.30
CA ALA A 97 11.38 -11.63 15.23
C ALA A 97 11.35 -13.10 14.77
N LEU A 98 11.25 -13.34 13.46
CA LEU A 98 11.33 -14.69 12.89
C LEU A 98 12.74 -15.27 12.99
N HIS A 99 13.77 -14.45 12.79
CA HIS A 99 15.16 -14.86 12.98
C HIS A 99 15.47 -15.18 14.44
N ASP A 100 15.02 -14.34 15.38
CA ASP A 100 15.15 -14.57 16.82
C ASP A 100 14.44 -15.88 17.22
N LEU A 101 13.28 -16.20 16.62
CA LEU A 101 12.58 -17.47 16.79
C LEU A 101 13.36 -18.67 16.21
N GLN A 102 14.04 -18.52 15.08
CA GLN A 102 14.89 -19.56 14.50
C GLN A 102 16.04 -19.91 15.44
N GLU A 103 16.69 -18.89 16.03
CA GLU A 103 17.77 -19.08 17.00
C GLU A 103 17.27 -19.73 18.29
N LEU A 104 16.18 -19.21 18.86
CA LEU A 104 15.56 -19.72 20.09
C LEU A 104 15.21 -21.21 19.98
N LEU A 105 14.65 -21.60 18.83
CA LEU A 105 14.18 -22.95 18.55
C LEU A 105 15.25 -23.86 17.92
N GLN A 106 16.43 -23.32 17.57
CA GLN A 106 17.49 -23.99 16.82
C GLN A 106 16.99 -24.64 15.52
N ARG A 107 16.04 -23.99 14.85
CA ARG A 107 15.37 -24.52 13.66
C ARG A 107 15.48 -23.56 12.48
N PRO A 108 16.47 -23.77 11.59
CA PRO A 108 16.66 -22.92 10.42
C PRO A 108 15.58 -23.14 9.34
N ASP A 109 14.76 -24.19 9.45
CA ASP A 109 13.64 -24.50 8.56
C ASP A 109 12.35 -23.72 8.88
N LEU A 110 12.38 -22.86 9.90
CA LEU A 110 11.23 -22.07 10.32
C LEU A 110 10.97 -20.91 9.34
N SER A 111 9.79 -20.96 8.70
CA SER A 111 9.29 -19.95 7.76
C SER A 111 7.91 -19.45 8.19
N TRP A 112 7.45 -18.32 7.65
CA TRP A 112 6.12 -17.75 7.97
C TRP A 112 4.96 -18.71 7.75
N GLU A 113 5.07 -19.63 6.79
CA GLU A 113 4.04 -20.64 6.51
C GLU A 113 4.00 -21.75 7.57
N ASN A 114 5.13 -22.00 8.24
CA ASN A 114 5.32 -23.13 9.13
C ASN A 114 5.52 -22.75 10.60
N VAL A 115 5.63 -21.45 10.90
CA VAL A 115 5.85 -20.88 12.24
C VAL A 115 4.93 -21.51 13.27
N VAL A 116 3.60 -21.48 13.05
CA VAL A 116 2.61 -21.93 14.04
C VAL A 116 2.78 -23.41 14.38
N ARG A 117 2.94 -24.25 13.35
CA ARG A 117 3.10 -25.69 13.49
C ARG A 117 4.41 -26.06 14.20
N ILE A 118 5.50 -25.35 13.89
CA ILE A 118 6.81 -25.62 14.49
C ILE A 118 6.82 -25.14 15.95
N THR A 119 6.26 -23.97 16.25
CA THR A 119 6.15 -23.46 17.62
C THR A 119 5.29 -24.37 18.48
N GLU A 120 4.17 -24.88 17.96
CA GLU A 120 3.31 -25.82 18.69
C GLU A 120 4.08 -27.11 19.05
N ARG A 121 4.78 -27.70 18.07
CA ARG A 121 5.60 -28.89 18.31
C ARG A 121 6.71 -28.62 19.33
N ALA A 122 7.40 -27.49 19.24
CA ALA A 122 8.46 -27.15 20.18
C ALA A 122 7.94 -26.98 21.62
N LEU A 123 6.76 -26.39 21.80
CA LEU A 123 6.11 -26.27 23.11
C LEU A 123 5.72 -27.64 23.68
N VAL A 124 5.19 -28.54 22.85
CA VAL A 124 4.86 -29.92 23.26
C VAL A 124 6.12 -30.71 23.60
N GLU A 125 7.17 -30.60 22.80
CA GLU A 125 8.46 -31.28 23.01
C GLU A 125 9.18 -30.77 24.27
N THR A 126 9.05 -29.48 24.58
CA THR A 126 9.50 -28.87 25.84
C THR A 126 8.82 -29.45 27.05
N ARG A 127 7.48 -29.58 26.99
CA ARG A 127 6.72 -30.25 28.06
C ARG A 127 7.17 -31.70 28.27
N SER A 128 7.63 -32.36 27.21
CA SER A 128 8.18 -33.71 27.27
C SER A 128 9.67 -33.79 27.65
N GLY A 129 10.32 -32.65 27.91
CA GLY A 129 11.73 -32.57 28.35
C GLY A 129 12.77 -32.81 27.23
N LYS A 130 12.36 -32.78 25.96
CA LYS A 130 13.23 -33.12 24.81
C LYS A 130 13.93 -31.92 24.18
N VAL A 131 13.47 -30.70 24.46
CA VAL A 131 13.99 -29.46 23.85
C VAL A 131 14.58 -28.57 24.94
N THR A 132 15.76 -28.04 24.68
CA THR A 132 16.42 -27.03 25.52
C THR A 132 16.34 -25.69 24.81
N TRP A 133 15.78 -24.69 25.50
CA TRP A 133 15.68 -23.33 24.98
C TRP A 133 17.02 -22.62 25.18
N GLN A 134 17.52 -21.97 24.13
CA GLN A 134 18.63 -21.02 24.32
C GLN A 134 18.05 -19.69 24.75
N ARG A 135 18.59 -19.11 25.82
CA ARG A 135 18.19 -17.78 26.26
C ARG A 135 18.70 -16.77 25.24
N ILE A 136 17.79 -16.16 24.48
CA ILE A 136 18.11 -14.95 23.71
C ILE A 136 18.64 -13.95 24.75
N SER A 137 19.89 -13.51 24.60
CA SER A 137 20.40 -12.41 25.41
C SER A 137 19.48 -11.22 25.18
N ASP A 138 18.91 -10.65 26.25
CA ASP A 138 18.07 -9.44 26.19
C ASP A 138 18.74 -8.42 25.26
N THR A 139 18.22 -8.32 24.05
CA THR A 139 18.64 -7.29 23.11
C THR A 139 17.89 -6.04 23.55
N ASP A 140 18.65 -5.11 24.13
CA ASP A 140 18.26 -3.74 24.48
C ASP A 140 17.64 -3.05 23.26
N TYR A 141 16.35 -3.27 23.02
CA TYR A 141 15.56 -2.48 22.08
C TYR A 141 15.01 -1.28 22.84
N GLU A 142 15.71 -0.16 22.76
CA GLU A 142 15.19 1.13 23.26
C GLU A 142 14.32 1.74 22.15
N MET A 143 13.01 1.83 22.41
CA MET A 143 12.03 2.38 21.49
C MET A 143 11.99 3.90 21.67
N ASP A 144 12.51 4.63 20.68
CA ASP A 144 12.38 6.09 20.64
C ASP A 144 10.97 6.47 20.15
N TRP A 145 10.14 6.94 21.08
CA TRP A 145 8.75 7.31 20.83
C TRP A 145 8.60 8.52 19.91
N ASP A 146 9.66 9.33 19.71
CA ASP A 146 9.62 10.53 18.87
C ASP A 146 10.02 10.25 17.41
N SER A 147 10.85 9.24 17.12
CA SER A 147 11.31 8.91 15.76
C SER A 147 10.66 7.65 15.17
N GLY A 148 10.13 6.75 16.00
CA GLY A 148 9.57 5.47 15.55
C GLY A 148 10.61 4.48 15.02
N GLU A 149 11.90 4.77 15.19
CA GLU A 149 13.01 3.94 14.78
C GLU A 149 13.48 3.07 15.96
N VAL A 150 13.67 1.77 15.71
CA VAL A 150 14.20 0.85 16.71
C VAL A 150 15.69 0.68 16.46
N TYR A 151 16.50 1.12 17.40
CA TYR A 151 17.95 0.99 17.34
C TYR A 151 18.42 -0.23 18.14
N ARG A 152 19.38 -0.96 17.58
CA ARG A 152 20.15 -1.98 18.29
C ARG A 152 21.35 -1.28 18.92
N ARG A 153 21.59 -1.47 20.21
CA ARG A 153 22.88 -1.10 20.83
C ARG A 153 24.03 -1.90 20.23
#